data_AF-A0A3N5N6K2-F1
#
_entry.id   AF-A0A3N5N6K2-F1
#
_cell.length_a   1.000
_cell.length_b   1.000
_cell.length_c   1.000
_cell.angle_alpha   90.00
_cell.angle_beta   90.00
_cell.angle_gamma   90.00
#
_symmetry.space_group_name_H-M   'P 1'
#
loop_
_entity.id
_entity.type
_entity.pdbx_description
1 polymer ?
#
loop_
_entity_poly.entity_id
_entity_poly.type
_entity_poly.pdbx_seq_one_letter_code
_entity_poly.pdbx_strand_id
1 'polypeptide(L)'
;MGETLRIILLIVPMIAGGIAIFFSFQIMKRYPVPFAGSYFYYLVFLYIFGMYSLAGSGIIEHLFSRMETPRNIQHSARIFMIFLGVPLLALSKYMLVRMILEFLQEKVPLALTVVYFLVSVLLFTFYGIYAVELTWLEQGSYQLLIALQR
;
A
#
# COMPACT_ATOMS: atom_id res chain seq x y z
N MET A 1 2.96 -8.61 25.61
CA MET A 1 3.18 -9.72 24.64
C MET A 1 2.68 -9.40 23.23
N GLY A 2 1.51 -8.75 23.05
CA GLY A 2 0.97 -8.43 21.70
C GLY A 2 1.79 -7.42 20.88
N GLU A 3 2.41 -6.42 21.52
CA GLU A 3 3.18 -5.38 20.81
C GLU A 3 4.49 -5.93 20.21
N THR A 4 5.24 -6.73 20.98
CA THR A 4 6.46 -7.38 20.51
C THR A 4 6.20 -8.27 19.30
N LEU A 5 5.08 -9.00 19.30
CA LEU A 5 4.68 -9.89 18.22
C LEU A 5 4.30 -9.10 16.96
N ARG A 6 3.61 -7.96 17.10
CA ARG A 6 3.33 -7.03 15.99
C ARG A 6 4.61 -6.47 15.37
N ILE A 7 5.58 -6.07 16.19
CA ILE A 7 6.88 -5.56 15.71
C ILE A 7 7.63 -6.64 14.94
N ILE A 8 7.70 -7.87 15.46
CA ILE A 8 8.34 -9.00 14.79
C ILE A 8 7.66 -9.31 13.45
N LEU A 9 6.32 -9.34 13.43
CA LEU A 9 5.53 -9.55 12.22
C LEU A 9 5.70 -8.45 11.17
N LEU A 10 6.27 -7.30 11.54
CA LEU A 10 6.49 -6.16 10.64
C LEU A 10 7.94 -6.11 10.16
N ILE A 11 8.91 -6.36 11.05
CA ILE A 11 10.34 -6.37 10.72
C ILE A 11 10.70 -7.56 9.83
N VAL A 12 10.18 -8.77 10.12
CA VAL A 12 10.55 -9.97 9.36
C VAL A 12 10.17 -9.85 7.87
N PRO A 13 8.94 -9.46 7.50
CA PRO A 13 8.59 -9.24 6.09
C PRO A 13 9.37 -8.10 5.43
N MET A 14 9.73 -7.04 6.18
CA MET A 14 10.57 -5.97 5.64
C MET A 14 11.96 -6.48 5.26
N ILE A 15 12.63 -7.20 6.16
CA ILE A 15 13.96 -7.75 5.86
C ILE A 15 13.87 -8.77 4.73
N ALA A 16 12.89 -9.67 4.77
CA ALA A 16 12.66 -10.66 3.71
C ALA A 16 12.39 -9.99 2.36
N GLY A 17 11.60 -8.91 2.33
CA GLY A 17 11.32 -8.13 1.13
C GLY A 17 12.56 -7.46 0.55
N GLY A 18 13.40 -6.85 1.39
CA GLY A 18 14.68 -6.27 0.96
C GLY A 18 15.63 -7.32 0.36
N ILE A 19 15.73 -8.49 1.01
CA ILE A 19 16.52 -9.61 0.50
C ILE A 19 15.95 -10.12 -0.84
N ALA A 20 14.64 -10.25 -0.97
CA ALA A 20 13.98 -10.69 -2.20
C ALA A 20 14.25 -9.73 -3.37
N ILE A 21 14.19 -8.41 -3.13
CA ILE A 21 14.54 -7.39 -4.13
C ILE A 21 16.00 -7.55 -4.57
N PHE A 22 16.91 -7.73 -3.61
CA PHE A 22 18.33 -7.89 -3.91
C PHE A 22 18.60 -9.11 -4.79
N PHE A 23 18.02 -10.27 -4.46
CA PHE A 23 18.13 -11.46 -5.31
C PHE A 23 17.47 -11.25 -6.68
N SER A 24 16.29 -10.63 -6.74
CA SER A 24 15.63 -10.34 -8.01
C SER A 24 16.45 -9.39 -8.89
N PHE A 25 17.13 -8.40 -8.29
CA PHE A 25 18.02 -7.51 -9.02
C PHE A 25 19.22 -8.26 -9.62
N GLN A 26 19.81 -9.19 -8.85
CA GLN A 26 20.88 -10.04 -9.35
C GLN A 26 20.42 -10.90 -10.53
N ILE A 27 19.21 -11.49 -10.45
CA ILE A 27 18.63 -12.28 -11.53
C ILE A 27 18.41 -11.42 -12.78
N MET A 28 17.79 -10.24 -12.63
CA MET A 28 17.55 -9.30 -13.73
C MET A 28 18.87 -8.86 -14.40
N LYS A 29 19.91 -8.62 -13.61
CA LYS A 29 21.23 -8.23 -14.14
C LYS A 29 21.96 -9.37 -14.84
N ARG A 30 21.80 -10.61 -14.35
CA ARG A 30 22.49 -11.80 -14.88
C ARG A 30 21.79 -12.40 -16.10
N TYR A 31 20.45 -12.33 -16.15
CA TYR A 31 19.64 -12.91 -17.21
C TYR A 31 18.76 -11.82 -17.84
N PRO A 32 19.07 -11.34 -19.06
CA PRO A 32 18.32 -10.28 -19.74
C PRO A 32 17.03 -10.82 -20.38
N VAL A 33 16.20 -11.51 -19.58
CA VAL A 33 14.90 -12.02 -19.98
C VAL A 33 13.81 -11.01 -19.57
N PRO A 34 12.82 -10.70 -20.43
CA PRO A 34 11.83 -9.65 -20.15
C PRO A 34 11.10 -9.84 -18.81
N PHE A 35 10.70 -11.07 -18.50
CA PHE A 35 9.95 -11.37 -17.27
C PHE A 35 10.73 -11.06 -15.99
N ALA A 36 12.07 -11.12 -16.00
CA ALA A 36 12.89 -10.83 -14.82
C ALA A 36 12.82 -9.34 -14.44
N GLY A 37 12.71 -8.46 -15.43
CA GLY A 37 12.48 -7.03 -15.20
C GLY A 37 11.12 -6.77 -14.57
N SER A 38 10.06 -7.35 -15.14
CA SER A 38 8.69 -7.21 -14.60
C SER A 38 8.56 -7.79 -13.19
N TYR A 39 9.20 -8.92 -12.90
CA TYR A 39 9.27 -9.50 -11.56
C TYR A 39 9.99 -8.58 -10.55
N PHE A 40 11.12 -7.99 -10.96
CA PHE A 40 11.84 -7.03 -10.12
C PHE A 40 10.97 -5.83 -9.76
N TYR A 41 10.32 -5.19 -10.75
CA TYR A 41 9.43 -4.05 -10.49
C TYR A 41 8.19 -4.44 -9.68
N TYR A 42 7.65 -5.65 -9.87
CA TYR A 42 6.58 -6.18 -9.01
C TYR A 42 6.99 -6.16 -7.54
N LEU A 43 8.17 -6.72 -7.22
CA LEU A 43 8.70 -6.78 -5.86
C LEU A 43 9.02 -5.40 -5.29
N VAL A 44 9.62 -4.51 -6.10
CA VAL A 44 9.94 -3.14 -5.66
C VAL A 44 8.68 -2.37 -5.31
N PHE A 45 7.65 -2.37 -6.18
CA PHE A 45 6.41 -1.66 -5.89
C PHE A 45 5.67 -2.27 -4.70
N LEU A 46 5.66 -3.60 -4.57
CA LEU A 46 5.05 -4.28 -3.42
C LEU A 46 5.75 -3.90 -2.12
N TYR A 47 7.08 -3.84 -2.15
CA TYR A 47 7.88 -3.49 -1.00
C TYR A 47 7.69 -2.03 -0.59
N ILE A 48 7.74 -1.09 -1.55
CA ILE A 48 7.48 0.33 -1.27
C ILE A 48 6.07 0.48 -0.70
N PHE A 49 5.06 -0.19 -1.27
CA PHE A 49 3.71 -0.22 -0.69
C PHE A 49 3.73 -0.72 0.77
N GLY A 50 4.34 -1.86 1.05
CA GLY A 50 4.41 -2.42 2.41
C GLY A 50 5.14 -1.49 3.39
N MET A 51 6.24 -0.87 2.97
CA MET A 51 7.02 0.07 3.76
C MET A 51 6.23 1.35 4.06
N TYR A 52 5.69 2.02 3.05
CA TYR A 52 5.04 3.31 3.23
C TYR A 52 3.64 3.18 3.82
N SER A 53 2.86 2.21 3.38
CA SER A 53 1.49 2.04 3.87
C SER A 53 1.41 1.25 5.16
N LEU A 54 2.00 0.06 5.25
CA LEU A 54 1.85 -0.77 6.45
C LEU A 54 2.76 -0.30 7.56
N ALA A 55 4.08 -0.22 7.31
CA ALA A 55 5.02 0.24 8.34
C ALA A 55 4.81 1.72 8.68
N GLY A 56 4.63 2.57 7.68
CA GLY A 56 4.36 4.00 7.89
C GLY A 56 3.09 4.25 8.70
N SER A 57 2.01 3.49 8.49
CA SER A 57 0.79 3.63 9.30
C SER A 57 1.01 3.26 10.77
N GLY A 58 1.81 2.22 11.06
CA GLY A 58 2.16 1.82 12.42
C GLY A 58 3.10 2.81 13.13
N ILE A 59 4.06 3.40 12.40
CA ILE A 59 4.95 4.44 12.94
C ILE A 59 4.14 5.69 13.30
N ILE A 60 3.22 6.10 12.43
CA ILE A 60 2.32 7.23 12.65
C ILE A 60 1.44 6.98 13.88
N GLU A 61 0.84 5.79 14.01
CA GLU A 61 0.04 5.42 15.19
C GLU A 61 0.88 5.50 16.49
N HIS A 62 2.11 4.99 16.46
CA HIS A 62 3.01 5.08 17.62
C HIS A 62 3.44 6.52 17.94
N LEU A 63 3.69 7.35 16.93
CA LEU A 63 4.11 8.73 17.12
C LEU A 63 2.97 9.60 17.68
N PHE A 64 1.77 9.52 17.09
CA PHE A 64 0.63 10.31 17.53
C PHE A 64 0.07 9.86 18.89
N SER A 65 0.19 8.58 19.24
CA SER A 65 -0.16 8.12 20.58
C SER A 65 0.74 8.71 21.66
N ARG A 66 2.04 8.93 21.38
CA ARG A 66 2.96 9.64 22.29
C ARG A 66 2.71 11.15 22.38
N MET A 67 2.12 11.75 21.34
CA MET A 67 1.77 13.17 21.31
C MET A 67 0.36 13.45 21.86
N GLU A 68 -0.29 12.48 22.51
CA GLU A 68 -1.64 12.56 23.07
C GLU A 68 -2.69 13.12 22.10
N THR A 69 -2.49 12.89 20.81
CA THR A 69 -3.32 13.47 19.76
C THR A 69 -4.68 12.75 19.73
N PRO A 70 -5.80 13.46 19.48
CA PRO A 70 -7.12 12.85 19.38
C PRO A 70 -7.15 11.59 18.51
N ARG A 71 -7.82 10.53 18.97
CA ARG A 71 -7.91 9.23 18.26
C ARG A 71 -8.39 9.38 16.81
N ASN A 72 -9.25 10.35 16.55
CA ASN A 72 -9.82 10.64 15.23
C ASN A 72 -8.72 11.06 14.23
N ILE A 73 -7.76 11.86 14.69
CA ILE A 73 -6.60 12.29 13.88
C ILE A 73 -5.66 11.12 13.65
N GLN A 74 -5.45 10.27 14.66
CA GLN A 74 -4.66 9.04 14.51
C GLN A 74 -5.25 8.10 13.46
N HIS A 75 -6.57 7.90 13.50
CA HIS A 75 -7.27 7.04 12.55
C HIS A 75 -7.20 7.60 11.13
N SER A 76 -7.44 8.90 10.97
CA SER A 76 -7.36 9.61 9.69
C SER A 76 -5.95 9.52 9.07
N ALA A 77 -4.91 9.77 9.86
CA ALA A 77 -3.53 9.68 9.41
C ALA A 77 -3.16 8.25 8.97
N ARG A 78 -3.67 7.23 9.68
CA ARG A 78 -3.48 5.82 9.33
C ARG A 78 -4.11 5.48 7.99
N ILE A 79 -5.37 5.87 7.79
CA ILE A 79 -6.09 5.67 6.52
C ILE A 79 -5.38 6.39 5.37
N PHE A 80 -4.90 7.61 5.60
CA PHE A 80 -4.17 8.38 4.60
C PHE A 80 -2.88 7.68 4.12
N MET A 81 -2.09 7.10 5.02
CA MET A 81 -0.87 6.36 4.64
C MET A 81 -1.19 5.12 3.81
N ILE A 82 -2.29 4.42 4.12
CA ILE A 82 -2.76 3.27 3.34
C ILE A 82 -3.21 3.75 1.95
N PHE A 83 -4.02 4.81 1.90
CA PHE A 83 -4.50 5.42 0.67
C PHE A 83 -3.35 5.81 -0.27
N LEU A 84 -2.30 6.44 0.27
CA LEU A 84 -1.14 6.89 -0.50
C LEU A 84 -0.37 5.74 -1.17
N GLY A 85 -0.42 4.52 -0.62
CA GLY A 85 0.22 3.36 -1.24
C GLY A 85 -0.66 2.55 -2.18
N VAL A 86 -1.98 2.78 -2.23
CA VAL A 86 -2.86 2.08 -3.18
C VAL A 86 -2.37 2.18 -4.64
N PRO A 87 -1.90 3.35 -5.14
CA PRO A 87 -1.33 3.44 -6.49
C PRO A 87 -0.11 2.53 -6.69
N LEU A 88 0.74 2.37 -5.67
CA LEU A 88 1.91 1.49 -5.71
C LEU A 88 1.49 0.02 -5.72
N LEU A 89 0.45 -0.33 -4.96
CA LEU A 89 -0.12 -1.67 -5.00
C LEU A 89 -0.70 -1.98 -6.38
N ALA A 90 -1.41 -1.04 -6.99
CA ALA A 90 -1.94 -1.19 -8.35
C ALA A 90 -0.82 -1.40 -9.38
N LEU A 91 0.27 -0.62 -9.29
CA LEU A 91 1.44 -0.81 -10.15
C LEU A 91 2.12 -2.17 -9.93
N SER A 92 2.25 -2.60 -8.68
CA SER A 92 2.78 -3.93 -8.34
C SER A 92 1.95 -5.03 -8.99
N LYS A 93 0.63 -5.02 -8.82
CA LYS A 93 -0.26 -6.03 -9.40
C LYS A 93 -0.25 -6.01 -10.93
N TYR A 94 -0.13 -4.85 -11.55
CA TYR A 94 0.06 -4.75 -13.00
C TYR A 94 1.36 -5.45 -13.45
N MET A 95 2.47 -5.19 -12.76
CA MET A 95 3.76 -5.82 -13.07
C MET A 95 3.71 -7.34 -12.86
N LEU A 96 2.94 -7.84 -11.89
CA LEU A 96 2.70 -9.27 -11.71
C LEU A 96 1.98 -9.88 -12.92
N VAL A 97 0.90 -9.27 -13.39
CA VAL A 97 0.16 -9.73 -14.58
C VAL A 97 1.07 -9.70 -15.80
N ARG A 98 1.80 -8.60 -15.99
CA ARG A 98 2.79 -8.44 -17.06
C ARG A 98 3.86 -9.53 -17.01
N MET A 99 4.39 -9.84 -15.83
CA MET A 99 5.37 -10.91 -15.63
C MET A 99 4.82 -12.27 -16.07
N ILE A 100 3.57 -12.59 -15.70
CA ILE A 100 2.92 -13.85 -16.10
C ILE A 100 2.80 -13.94 -17.62
N LEU A 101 2.36 -12.87 -18.28
CA LEU A 101 2.24 -12.83 -19.75
C LEU A 101 3.61 -12.94 -20.44
N GLU A 102 4.61 -12.21 -19.95
CA GLU A 102 5.97 -12.28 -20.48
C GLU A 102 6.61 -13.66 -20.27
N PHE A 103 6.27 -14.36 -19.18
CA PHE A 103 6.68 -15.75 -18.94
C PHE A 103 6.04 -16.72 -19.95
N LEU A 104 4.78 -16.49 -20.32
CA LEU A 104 4.07 -17.22 -21.37
C LEU A 104 4.48 -16.79 -22.80
N GLN A 105 5.46 -15.87 -22.93
CA GLN A 105 5.89 -15.29 -24.21
C GLN A 105 4.81 -14.51 -24.96
N GLU A 106 3.74 -14.11 -24.27
CA GLU A 106 2.68 -13.28 -24.84
C GLU A 106 3.02 -11.79 -24.70
N LYS A 107 2.64 -11.00 -25.70
CA LYS A 107 2.71 -9.54 -25.61
C LYS A 107 1.56 -9.03 -24.77
N VAL A 108 1.82 -8.07 -23.89
CA VAL A 108 0.74 -7.40 -23.15
C VAL A 108 -0.10 -6.58 -24.13
N PRO A 109 -1.39 -6.89 -24.31
CA PRO A 109 -2.23 -6.12 -25.21
C PRO A 109 -2.51 -4.75 -24.61
N LEU A 110 -2.43 -3.69 -25.44
CA LEU A 110 -2.67 -2.32 -25.02
C LEU A 110 -4.03 -2.15 -24.33
N ALA A 111 -5.05 -2.86 -24.82
CA ALA A 111 -6.39 -2.85 -24.23
C ALA A 111 -6.39 -3.30 -22.76
N LEU A 112 -5.63 -4.33 -22.40
CA LEU A 112 -5.51 -4.80 -21.02
C LEU A 112 -4.87 -3.72 -20.14
N THR A 113 -3.81 -3.07 -20.61
CA THR A 113 -3.18 -1.96 -19.89
C THR A 113 -4.16 -0.82 -19.63
N VAL A 114 -4.86 -0.37 -20.67
CA VAL A 114 -5.82 0.74 -20.56
C VAL A 114 -6.96 0.39 -19.61
N VAL A 115 -7.58 -0.77 -19.78
CA VAL A 115 -8.70 -1.22 -18.92
C VAL A 115 -8.24 -1.38 -17.48
N TYR A 116 -7.07 -1.98 -17.25
CA TYR A 116 -6.53 -2.18 -15.91
C TYR A 116 -6.32 -0.85 -15.18
N PHE A 117 -5.69 0.14 -15.83
CA PHE A 117 -5.45 1.43 -15.20
C PHE A 117 -6.74 2.23 -15.01
N LEU A 118 -7.69 2.15 -15.95
CA LEU A 118 -8.99 2.81 -15.82
C LEU A 118 -9.77 2.25 -14.62
N VAL A 119 -9.84 0.92 -14.49
CA VAL A 119 -10.45 0.25 -13.32
C VAL A 119 -9.70 0.61 -12.04
N SER A 120 -8.37 0.64 -12.06
CA SER A 120 -7.57 1.00 -10.89
C SER A 120 -7.82 2.44 -10.43
N VAL A 121 -7.94 3.39 -11.36
CA VAL A 121 -8.27 4.78 -11.05
C VAL A 121 -9.68 4.88 -10.47
N LEU A 122 -10.67 4.20 -11.07
CA LEU A 122 -12.02 4.17 -10.53
C LEU A 122 -12.05 3.63 -9.09
N LEU A 123 -11.41 2.48 -8.85
CA LEU A 123 -11.33 1.88 -7.51
C LEU A 123 -10.60 2.79 -6.52
N PHE A 124 -9.52 3.45 -6.95
CA PHE A 124 -8.79 4.42 -6.13
C PHE A 124 -9.68 5.62 -5.77
N THR A 125 -10.43 6.17 -6.71
CA THR A 125 -11.36 7.29 -6.47
C THR A 125 -12.49 6.86 -5.54
N PHE A 126 -13.13 5.70 -5.77
CA PHE A 126 -14.18 5.19 -4.89
C PHE A 126 -13.67 4.95 -3.47
N TYR A 127 -12.49 4.35 -3.33
CA TYR A 127 -11.86 4.15 -2.03
C TYR A 127 -11.53 5.48 -1.35
N GLY A 128 -11.10 6.50 -2.10
CA GLY A 128 -10.84 7.83 -1.58
C GLY A 128 -12.09 8.55 -1.08
N ILE A 129 -13.19 8.47 -1.84
CA ILE A 129 -14.49 9.02 -1.43
C ILE A 129 -14.96 8.33 -0.15
N TYR A 130 -14.90 7.00 -0.11
CA TYR A 130 -15.29 6.22 1.07
C TYR A 130 -14.43 6.56 2.30
N ALA A 131 -13.12 6.72 2.12
CA ALA A 131 -12.21 7.10 3.20
C ALA A 131 -12.52 8.50 3.76
N VAL A 132 -12.88 9.45 2.88
CA VAL A 132 -13.29 10.80 3.29
C VAL A 132 -14.62 10.74 4.03
N GLU A 133 -15.64 10.07 3.47
CA GLU A 133 -16.96 9.97 4.07
C GLU A 133 -16.93 9.33 5.47
N LEU A 134 -16.14 8.26 5.64
CA LEU A 134 -15.93 7.63 6.95
C LEU A 134 -15.33 8.60 7.97
N THR A 135 -14.37 9.43 7.52
CA THR A 135 -13.72 10.44 8.38
C THR A 135 -14.68 11.56 8.77
N TRP A 136 -15.55 11.99 7.86
CA TRP A 136 -16.56 13.03 8.11
C TRP A 136 -17.67 12.56 9.06
N LEU A 137 -18.13 11.32 8.93
CA LEU A 137 -19.16 10.73 9.79
C LEU A 137 -18.72 10.66 11.27
N GLU A 138 -17.46 10.29 11.52
CA GLU A 138 -16.91 10.28 12.87
C GLU A 138 -16.77 11.70 13.46
N GLN A 139 -16.38 12.70 12.66
CA GLN A 139 -16.29 14.09 13.12
C GLN A 139 -17.66 14.71 13.45
N GLY A 140 -18.69 14.40 12.66
CA GLY A 140 -20.05 14.90 12.89
C GLY A 140 -20.65 14.44 14.23
N SER A 141 -20.41 13.18 14.61
CA SER A 141 -20.86 12.63 15.91
C SER A 141 -20.18 13.29 17.12
N TYR A 142 -18.93 13.72 16.99
CA TYR A 142 -18.17 14.38 18.06
C TYR A 142 -18.67 15.81 18.32
N GLN A 143 -18.98 16.57 17.27
CA GLN A 143 -19.55 17.92 17.42
C GLN A 143 -20.94 17.87 18.07
N LEU A 144 -21.72 16.84 17.75
CA LEU A 144 -23.06 16.62 18.32
C LEU A 144 -22.98 16.27 19.81
N LEU A 145 -21.99 15.46 20.23
CA LEU A 145 -21.70 15.19 21.63
C LEU A 145 -21.24 16.44 22.40
N ILE A 146 -20.39 17.28 21.81
CA ILE A 146 -19.96 18.55 22.42
C ILE A 146 -21.12 19.53 22.54
N ALA A 147 -22.03 19.57 21.55
CA ALA A 147 -23.23 20.40 21.60
C ALA A 147 -24.24 19.93 22.66
N LEU A 148 -24.34 18.62 22.91
CA LEU A 148 -25.19 18.04 23.96
C LEU A 148 -24.64 18.21 25.38
N GLN A 149 -23.34 18.51 25.52
CA GLN A 149 -22.66 18.72 26.80
C GLN A 149 -22.70 20.19 27.28
N ARG A 150 -23.20 21.11 26.46
CA ARG A 150 -23.38 22.54 26.76
C ARG A 150 -24.82 22.83 27.14
#